data_AF-A0A9L0S0R4-F1
#
_entry.id   AF-A0A9L0S0R4-F1
#
_cell.length_a   1.000
_cell.length_b   1.000
_cell.length_c   1.000
_cell.angle_alpha   90.00
_cell.angle_beta   90.00
_cell.angle_gamma   90.00
#
_symmetry.space_group_name_H-M   'P 1'
#
loop_
_entity.id
_entity.type
_entity.pdbx_description
1 polymer ?
#
loop_
_entity_poly.entity_id
_entity_poly.type
_entity_poly.pdbx_seq_one_letter_code
_entity_poly.pdbx_strand_id
1 'polypeptide(L)'
;MKGIPEREEGRKEQSLFKEIIAESFPNLGKELDMQVHEAKKILITSTKRPSPKHTILKLSKVHDKGKILRAARQKKITYKGPFIRLSVDFSTQTLQARRKENDIFKILKDENFQTRLVYPVKTSLTYNGEIKAFPDKQNLREFITTRLALPDMIKGALIPNTKRQRFTKL
;
A
#
# COMPACT_ATOMS: atom_id res chain seq x y z
N MET A 1 11.47 -4.40 -2.63
CA MET A 1 12.26 -4.04 -1.43
C MET A 1 12.98 -2.74 -1.67
N LYS A 2 13.08 -1.89 -0.66
CA LYS A 2 13.80 -0.61 -0.70
C LYS A 2 14.77 -0.53 0.47
N GLY A 3 15.94 0.10 0.27
CA GLY A 3 16.92 0.33 1.33
C GLY A 3 17.97 -0.77 1.48
N ILE A 4 18.19 -1.58 0.44
CA ILE A 4 19.26 -2.58 0.42
C ILE A 4 20.61 -1.86 0.34
N PRO A 5 21.59 -2.18 1.21
CA PRO A 5 22.90 -1.52 1.18
C PRO A 5 23.70 -1.89 -0.08
N GLU A 6 24.45 -0.93 -0.60
CA GLU A 6 25.20 -1.02 -1.87
C GLU A 6 26.29 -2.11 -1.85
N ARG A 7 26.83 -2.45 -0.67
CA ARG A 7 27.78 -3.57 -0.51
C ARG A 7 27.23 -4.95 -0.88
N GLU A 8 25.92 -5.08 -1.02
CA GLU A 8 25.28 -6.32 -1.51
C GLU A 8 25.06 -6.28 -3.04
N GLU A 9 25.58 -5.26 -3.73
CA GLU A 9 25.62 -5.21 -5.20
C GLU A 9 26.60 -6.29 -5.71
N GLY A 10 26.06 -7.31 -6.39
CA GLY A 10 26.80 -8.48 -6.89
C GLY A 10 26.25 -9.82 -6.37
N ARG A 11 25.50 -9.82 -5.26
CA ARG A 11 24.81 -11.02 -4.77
C ARG A 11 23.51 -11.29 -5.52
N LYS A 12 23.18 -12.57 -5.69
CA LYS A 12 21.87 -13.02 -6.20
C LYS A 12 20.76 -12.51 -5.28
N GLU A 13 19.85 -11.72 -5.83
CA GLU A 13 18.76 -11.06 -5.08
C GLU A 13 17.84 -12.06 -4.37
N GLN A 14 17.67 -13.25 -4.93
CA GLN A 14 16.90 -14.34 -4.32
C GLN A 14 17.54 -14.83 -3.02
N SER A 15 18.86 -15.01 -3.02
CA SER A 15 19.62 -15.45 -1.85
C SER A 15 19.57 -14.38 -0.75
N LEU A 16 19.80 -13.14 -1.14
CA LEU A 16 19.71 -11.99 -0.25
C LEU A 16 18.33 -11.86 0.41
N PHE A 17 17.26 -12.07 -0.36
CA PHE A 17 15.91 -12.06 0.20
C PHE A 17 15.72 -13.15 1.26
N LYS A 18 16.18 -14.38 1.01
CA LYS A 18 16.11 -15.48 1.97
C LYS A 18 16.87 -15.14 3.26
N GLU A 19 18.08 -14.59 3.14
CA GLU A 19 18.92 -14.16 4.27
C GLU A 19 18.20 -13.10 5.13
N ILE A 20 17.65 -12.05 4.49
CA ILE A 20 16.91 -10.98 5.19
C ILE A 20 15.70 -11.54 5.95
N ILE A 21 14.94 -12.44 5.33
CA ILE A 21 13.75 -13.01 5.96
C ILE A 21 14.14 -13.95 7.11
N ALA A 22 15.18 -14.77 6.96
CA ALA A 22 15.66 -15.64 8.02
C ALA A 22 16.15 -14.84 9.24
N GLU A 23 16.89 -13.74 9.01
CA GLU A 23 17.38 -12.85 10.06
C GLU A 23 16.24 -12.09 10.76
N SER A 24 15.29 -11.56 9.99
CA SER A 24 14.20 -10.75 10.55
C SER A 24 13.06 -11.58 11.15
N PHE A 25 12.78 -12.74 10.55
CA PHE A 25 11.62 -13.61 10.82
C PHE A 25 12.01 -15.10 10.80
N PRO A 26 12.73 -15.60 11.80
CA PRO A 26 13.28 -16.96 11.80
C PRO A 26 12.20 -18.05 11.67
N ASN A 27 11.02 -17.83 12.24
CA ASN A 27 9.90 -18.79 12.14
C ASN A 27 9.37 -18.90 10.70
N LEU A 28 9.26 -17.77 9.98
CA LEU A 28 8.83 -17.74 8.59
C LEU A 28 9.88 -18.37 7.67
N GLY A 29 11.17 -18.16 7.95
CA GLY A 29 12.27 -18.75 7.18
C GLY A 29 12.31 -20.28 7.27
N LYS A 30 11.87 -20.86 8.40
CA LYS A 30 11.79 -22.32 8.60
C LYS A 30 10.51 -22.94 8.03
N GLU A 31 9.38 -22.24 8.14
CA GLU A 31 8.06 -22.73 7.73
C GLU A 31 7.85 -22.69 6.21
N LEU A 32 8.44 -21.69 5.54
CA LEU A 32 8.20 -21.45 4.13
C LEU A 32 9.36 -21.98 3.29
N ASP A 33 9.09 -22.96 2.43
CA ASP A 33 9.97 -23.28 1.29
C ASP A 33 9.87 -22.13 0.26
N MET A 34 10.56 -21.04 0.56
CA MET A 34 10.49 -19.79 -0.19
C MET A 34 11.08 -19.96 -1.58
N GLN A 35 10.21 -20.22 -2.55
CA GLN A 35 10.56 -20.23 -3.96
C GLN A 35 10.37 -18.82 -4.55
N VAL A 36 11.48 -18.16 -4.84
CA VAL A 36 11.50 -16.89 -5.58
C VAL A 36 11.61 -17.24 -7.06
N HIS A 37 10.56 -16.92 -7.82
CA HIS A 37 10.52 -17.20 -9.26
C HIS A 37 11.42 -16.23 -10.02
N GLU A 38 11.39 -14.95 -9.65
CA GLU A 38 12.15 -13.91 -10.34
C GLU A 38 12.59 -12.83 -9.36
N ALA A 39 13.76 -12.25 -9.59
CA ALA A 39 14.25 -11.10 -8.85
C ALA A 39 14.93 -10.14 -9.81
N LYS A 40 14.54 -8.87 -9.77
CA LYS A 40 15.07 -7.84 -10.66
C LYS A 40 15.37 -6.56 -9.89
N LYS A 41 16.56 -5.99 -10.12
CA LYS A 41 16.90 -4.64 -9.65
C LYS A 41 16.41 -3.61 -10.67
N ILE A 42 15.83 -2.53 -10.16
CA ILE A 42 15.32 -1.42 -10.94
C ILE A 42 15.92 -0.14 -10.38
N LEU A 43 16.54 0.64 -11.27
CA LEU A 43 16.98 1.98 -10.97
C LEU A 43 15.75 2.87 -10.82
N ILE A 44 15.67 3.59 -9.70
CA ILE A 44 14.74 4.70 -9.58
C ILE A 44 15.54 5.98 -9.76
N THR A 45 15.35 6.61 -10.91
CA THR A 45 15.95 7.89 -11.24
C THR A 45 15.33 8.97 -10.36
N SER A 46 16.03 9.31 -9.28
CA SER A 46 15.77 10.52 -8.50
C SER A 46 16.82 11.55 -8.94
N THR A 47 16.39 12.63 -9.59
CA THR A 47 17.27 13.69 -10.13
C THR A 47 18.03 14.47 -9.06
N LYS A 48 17.77 14.23 -7.77
CA LYS A 48 18.31 15.05 -6.67
C LYS A 48 19.19 14.29 -5.66
N ARG A 49 19.11 12.96 -5.59
CA ARG A 49 19.93 12.13 -4.68
C ARG A 49 20.10 10.71 -5.22
N PRO A 50 21.31 10.12 -5.20
CA PRO A 50 21.49 8.70 -5.44
C PRO A 50 20.76 7.93 -4.33
N SER A 51 19.66 7.26 -4.68
CA SER A 51 18.92 6.38 -3.78
C SER A 51 19.26 4.94 -4.13
N PRO A 52 19.41 4.04 -3.14
CA PRO A 52 19.64 2.62 -3.41
C PRO A 52 18.56 2.05 -4.34
N LYS A 53 18.99 1.23 -5.32
CA LYS A 53 18.12 0.61 -6.32
C LYS A 53 16.99 -0.18 -5.63
N HIS A 54 15.80 -0.15 -6.22
CA HIS A 54 14.69 -0.97 -5.74
C HIS A 54 14.83 -2.39 -6.29
N THR A 55 14.55 -3.40 -5.46
CA THR A 55 14.49 -4.80 -5.93
C THR A 55 13.06 -5.26 -5.99
N ILE A 56 12.59 -5.67 -7.17
CA ILE A 56 11.31 -6.35 -7.34
C ILE A 56 11.55 -7.86 -7.23
N LEU A 57 10.71 -8.51 -6.44
CA LEU A 57 10.75 -9.96 -6.22
C LEU A 57 9.39 -10.54 -6.58
N LYS A 58 9.39 -11.55 -7.44
CA LYS A 58 8.22 -12.35 -7.78
C LYS A 58 8.28 -13.67 -7.03
N LEU A 59 7.39 -13.83 -6.07
CA LEU A 59 7.24 -15.08 -5.30
C LEU A 59 6.32 -16.04 -6.06
N SER A 60 6.64 -17.34 -6.03
CA SER A 60 5.83 -18.36 -6.70
C SER A 60 4.46 -18.57 -6.04
N LYS A 61 4.39 -18.43 -4.71
CA LYS A 61 3.18 -18.66 -3.91
C LYS A 61 2.59 -17.34 -3.40
N VAL A 62 1.32 -17.09 -3.72
CA VAL A 62 0.60 -15.87 -3.29
C VAL A 62 0.37 -15.82 -1.77
N HIS A 63 0.20 -16.98 -1.15
CA HIS A 63 0.00 -17.11 0.29
C HIS A 63 1.25 -16.66 1.06
N ASP A 64 2.43 -17.08 0.61
CA ASP A 64 3.73 -16.72 1.21
C ASP A 64 3.97 -15.22 1.13
N LYS A 65 3.66 -14.62 -0.04
CA LYS A 65 3.66 -13.16 -0.22
C LYS A 65 2.79 -12.46 0.83
N GLY A 66 1.59 -12.98 1.07
CA GLY A 66 0.67 -12.47 2.08
C GLY A 66 1.22 -12.54 3.50
N LYS A 67 1.77 -13.69 3.89
CA LYS A 67 2.39 -13.91 5.21
C LYS A 67 3.57 -12.98 5.46
N ILE A 68 4.50 -12.89 4.51
CA ILE A 68 5.70 -12.04 4.61
C ILE A 68 5.31 -10.57 4.74
N LEU A 69 4.37 -10.09 3.93
CA LEU A 69 3.91 -8.70 4.00
C LEU A 69 3.15 -8.39 5.29
N ARG A 70 2.45 -9.36 5.89
CA ARG A 70 1.81 -9.19 7.21
C ARG A 70 2.86 -9.06 8.30
N ALA A 71 3.86 -9.94 8.31
CA ALA A 71 4.96 -9.88 9.28
C ALA A 71 5.78 -8.58 9.16
N ALA A 72 6.07 -8.14 7.93
CA ALA A 72 6.76 -6.89 7.64
C ALA A 72 6.00 -5.62 8.07
N ARG A 73 4.69 -5.70 8.28
CA ARG A 73 3.89 -4.58 8.83
C ARG A 73 3.95 -4.53 10.35
N GLN A 74 4.16 -5.67 11.01
CA GLN A 74 4.20 -5.77 12.46
C GLN A 74 5.59 -5.48 13.02
N LYS A 75 6.65 -5.78 12.27
CA LYS A 75 8.04 -5.59 12.69
C LYS A 75 8.85 -4.85 11.63
N LYS A 76 9.69 -3.92 12.08
CA LYS A 76 10.70 -3.27 11.21
C LYS A 76 11.75 -4.30 10.80
N ILE A 77 12.06 -4.32 9.51
CA ILE A 77 13.08 -5.20 8.95
C ILE A 77 14.38 -4.39 8.89
N THR A 78 15.41 -4.92 9.52
CA THR A 78 16.77 -4.42 9.47
C THR A 78 17.64 -5.51 8.90
N TYR A 79 18.62 -5.13 8.09
CA TYR A 79 19.62 -6.06 7.61
C TYR A 79 20.92 -5.30 7.52
N LYS A 80 21.93 -5.77 8.26
CA LYS A 80 23.30 -5.23 8.14
C LYS A 80 23.36 -3.70 8.31
N GLY A 81 22.51 -3.13 9.17
CA GLY A 81 22.42 -1.70 9.47
C GLY A 81 21.09 -1.06 9.08
N PRO A 82 20.88 -0.66 7.81
CA PRO A 82 19.73 0.13 7.40
C PRO A 82 18.39 -0.62 7.48
N PHE A 83 17.31 0.14 7.65
CA PHE A 83 15.95 -0.38 7.56
C PHE A 83 15.58 -0.71 6.11
N ILE A 84 15.06 -1.92 5.90
CA ILE A 84 14.55 -2.38 4.62
C ILE A 84 13.03 -2.30 4.65
N ARG A 85 12.44 -1.68 3.61
CA ARG A 85 11.00 -1.63 3.44
C ARG A 85 10.54 -2.67 2.43
N LEU A 86 9.64 -3.56 2.87
CA LEU A 86 8.89 -4.46 2.00
C LEU A 86 7.52 -3.85 1.68
N SER A 87 7.20 -3.81 0.40
CA SER A 87 5.92 -3.30 -0.10
C SER A 87 5.47 -4.12 -1.30
N VAL A 88 4.16 -4.15 -1.53
CA VAL A 88 3.58 -4.70 -2.76
C VAL A 88 3.98 -3.79 -3.92
N ASP A 89 4.37 -4.40 -5.04
CA ASP A 89 4.51 -3.69 -6.30
C ASP A 89 3.14 -3.53 -6.95
N PHE A 90 2.80 -2.30 -7.32
CA PHE A 90 1.53 -1.93 -7.92
C PHE A 90 1.79 -1.20 -9.22
N SER A 91 0.94 -1.39 -10.23
CA SER A 91 1.00 -0.57 -11.44
C SER A 91 0.80 0.90 -11.12
N THR A 92 1.27 1.78 -11.99
CA THR A 92 1.10 3.24 -11.87
C THR A 92 -0.37 3.62 -11.71
N GLN A 93 -1.26 3.00 -12.47
CA GLN A 93 -2.71 3.19 -12.39
C GLN A 93 -3.26 2.79 -11.01
N THR A 94 -2.88 1.61 -10.50
CA THR A 94 -3.32 1.15 -9.17
C THR A 94 -2.76 2.04 -8.06
N LEU A 95 -1.53 2.53 -8.18
CA LEU A 95 -0.94 3.48 -7.24
C LEU A 95 -1.69 4.81 -7.23
N GLN A 96 -2.05 5.35 -8.39
CA GLN A 96 -2.84 6.58 -8.48
C GLN A 96 -4.23 6.40 -7.87
N ALA A 97 -4.91 5.30 -8.19
CA ALA A 97 -6.22 4.99 -7.63
C ALA A 97 -6.14 4.84 -6.10
N ARG A 98 -5.09 4.19 -5.56
CA ARG A 98 -4.84 4.13 -4.11
C ARG A 98 -4.60 5.48 -3.47
N ARG A 99 -3.94 6.43 -4.14
CA ARG A 99 -3.75 7.78 -3.59
C ARG A 99 -5.09 8.48 -3.43
N LYS A 100 -5.94 8.42 -4.47
CA LYS A 100 -7.29 9.00 -4.42
C LYS A 100 -8.17 8.36 -3.35
N GLU A 101 -8.09 7.04 -3.16
CA GLU A 101 -8.80 6.35 -2.07
C GLU A 101 -8.23 6.67 -0.69
N ASN A 102 -6.91 6.86 -0.57
CA ASN A 102 -6.27 7.17 0.71
C ASN A 102 -6.76 8.50 1.30
N ASP A 103 -7.08 9.49 0.47
CA ASP A 103 -7.65 10.76 0.92
C ASP A 103 -9.00 10.53 1.62
N ILE A 104 -9.85 9.68 1.05
CA ILE A 104 -11.15 9.30 1.62
C ILE A 104 -10.97 8.45 2.87
N PHE A 105 -10.06 7.47 2.81
CA PHE A 105 -9.74 6.61 3.95
C PHE A 105 -9.29 7.42 5.16
N LYS A 106 -8.48 8.47 4.96
CA LYS A 106 -8.03 9.35 6.03
C LYS A 106 -9.22 10.07 6.68
N ILE A 107 -10.11 10.64 5.87
CA ILE A 107 -11.31 11.32 6.36
C ILE A 107 -12.21 10.37 7.16
N LEU A 108 -12.48 9.17 6.64
CA LEU A 108 -13.30 8.19 7.35
C LEU A 108 -12.66 7.75 8.67
N LYS A 109 -11.33 7.67 8.72
CA LYS A 109 -10.60 7.35 9.95
C LYS A 109 -10.68 8.50 10.96
N ASP A 110 -10.62 9.74 10.51
CA ASP A 110 -10.74 10.93 11.36
C ASP A 110 -12.15 11.03 11.98
N GLU A 111 -13.18 10.54 11.28
CA GLU A 111 -14.55 10.38 11.80
C GLU A 111 -14.78 9.09 12.63
N ASN A 112 -13.71 8.45 13.11
CA ASN A 112 -13.75 7.24 13.95
C ASN A 112 -14.39 6.00 13.32
N PHE A 113 -14.53 5.94 12.00
CA PHE A 113 -14.99 4.72 11.34
C PHE A 113 -13.91 3.64 11.31
N GLN A 114 -14.31 2.40 11.61
CA GLN A 114 -13.45 1.23 11.41
C GLN A 114 -13.36 0.90 9.91
N THR A 115 -12.41 1.53 9.24
CA THR A 115 -12.16 1.33 7.81
C THR A 115 -10.92 0.49 7.55
N ARG A 116 -10.94 -0.26 6.44
CA ARG A 116 -9.80 -1.04 5.96
C ARG A 116 -9.67 -0.93 4.45
N LEU A 117 -8.46 -0.59 3.99
CA LEU A 117 -8.12 -0.63 2.57
C LEU A 117 -7.76 -2.08 2.17
N VAL A 118 -8.63 -2.68 1.38
CA VAL A 118 -8.52 -4.03 0.84
C VAL A 118 -7.90 -3.99 -0.55
N TYR A 119 -7.19 -5.07 -0.91
CA TYR A 119 -6.52 -5.17 -2.20
C TYR A 119 -7.51 -5.23 -3.37
N PRO A 120 -7.18 -4.64 -4.54
CA PRO A 120 -6.10 -3.69 -4.77
C PRO A 120 -6.51 -2.25 -4.43
N VAL A 121 -7.77 -1.88 -4.63
CA VAL A 121 -8.35 -0.54 -4.42
C VAL A 121 -9.81 -0.71 -3.94
N LYS A 122 -10.04 -1.47 -2.87
CA LYS A 122 -11.38 -1.61 -2.28
C LYS A 122 -11.37 -1.03 -0.88
N THR A 123 -12.36 -0.23 -0.53
CA THR A 123 -12.48 0.32 0.82
C THR A 123 -13.58 -0.45 1.54
N SER A 124 -13.29 -1.02 2.70
CA SER A 124 -14.31 -1.65 3.54
C SER A 124 -14.53 -0.86 4.81
N LEU A 125 -15.78 -0.79 5.24
CA LEU A 125 -16.25 -0.08 6.41
C LEU A 125 -17.09 -1.03 7.27
N THR A 126 -16.87 -1.02 8.59
CA THR A 126 -17.82 -1.62 9.52
C THR A 126 -18.94 -0.63 9.81
N TYR A 127 -20.19 -0.99 9.49
CA TYR A 127 -21.38 -0.19 9.77
C TYR A 127 -22.47 -1.10 10.36
N ASN A 128 -23.01 -0.73 11.52
CA ASN A 128 -24.01 -1.51 12.26
C ASN A 128 -23.62 -2.98 12.48
N GLY A 129 -22.33 -3.24 12.75
CA GLY A 129 -21.80 -4.60 12.96
C GLY A 129 -21.50 -5.39 11.67
N GLU A 130 -21.86 -4.88 10.50
CA GLU A 130 -21.57 -5.52 9.21
C GLU A 130 -20.37 -4.88 8.51
N ILE A 131 -19.49 -5.71 7.93
CA ILE A 131 -18.40 -5.24 7.06
C ILE A 131 -18.97 -5.06 5.65
N LYS A 132 -19.09 -3.82 5.18
CA LYS A 132 -19.45 -3.49 3.80
C LYS A 132 -18.21 -3.12 3.01
N ALA A 133 -18.02 -3.76 1.86
CA ALA A 133 -16.88 -3.51 0.97
C ALA A 133 -17.32 -2.79 -0.30
N PHE A 134 -16.64 -1.70 -0.62
CA PHE A 134 -16.91 -0.84 -1.76
C PHE A 134 -15.78 -0.98 -2.78
N PRO A 135 -16.05 -1.55 -3.97
CA PRO A 135 -15.05 -1.68 -5.01
C PRO A 135 -14.84 -0.39 -5.81
N ASP A 136 -15.79 0.53 -5.75
CA ASP A 136 -15.76 1.79 -6.47
C ASP A 136 -16.08 2.97 -5.53
N LYS A 137 -15.46 4.10 -5.85
CA LYS A 137 -15.60 5.36 -5.11
C LYS A 137 -17.03 5.88 -5.14
N GLN A 138 -17.76 5.70 -6.25
CA GLN A 138 -19.13 6.21 -6.36
C GLN A 138 -20.07 5.48 -5.40
N ASN A 139 -19.97 4.15 -5.32
CA ASN A 139 -20.74 3.35 -4.37
C ASN A 139 -20.44 3.70 -2.91
N LEU A 140 -19.16 3.93 -2.57
CA LEU A 140 -18.76 4.40 -1.25
C LEU A 140 -19.36 5.78 -0.95
N ARG A 141 -19.30 6.69 -1.93
CA ARG A 141 -19.86 8.04 -1.81
C ARG A 141 -21.38 8.00 -1.61
N GLU A 142 -22.11 7.25 -2.42
CA GLU A 142 -23.57 7.11 -2.29
C GLU A 142 -23.97 6.52 -0.94
N PHE A 143 -23.21 5.53 -0.45
CA PHE A 143 -23.41 4.97 0.87
C PHE A 143 -23.20 6.02 1.96
N ILE A 144 -22.11 6.78 1.88
CA ILE A 144 -21.79 7.85 2.82
C ILE A 144 -22.86 8.94 2.82
N THR A 145 -23.26 9.44 1.64
CA THR A 145 -24.20 10.56 1.53
C THR A 145 -25.60 10.18 1.95
N THR A 146 -26.01 8.92 1.73
CA THR A 146 -27.38 8.46 1.99
C THR A 146 -27.56 7.91 3.41
N ARG A 147 -26.53 7.26 3.98
CA ARG A 147 -26.66 6.50 5.23
C ARG A 147 -25.93 7.13 6.42
N LEU A 148 -24.85 7.89 6.21
CA LEU A 148 -23.97 8.33 7.29
C LEU A 148 -24.18 9.77 7.75
N ALA A 149 -25.07 10.55 7.10
CA ALA A 149 -25.36 11.96 7.46
C ALA A 149 -24.09 12.79 7.77
N LEU A 150 -22.99 12.57 7.03
CA LEU A 150 -21.69 13.17 7.34
C LEU A 150 -21.71 14.70 7.24
N PRO A 151 -20.85 15.39 8.02
CA PRO A 151 -20.66 16.85 7.93
C PRO A 151 -20.43 17.34 6.49
N ASP A 152 -20.96 18.50 6.14
CA ASP A 152 -20.87 19.08 4.79
C ASP A 152 -19.43 19.25 4.29
N MET A 153 -18.47 19.37 5.20
CA MET A 153 -17.03 19.42 4.91
C MET A 153 -16.50 18.15 4.22
N ILE A 154 -17.06 16.97 4.56
CA ILE A 154 -16.68 15.69 3.96
C ILE A 154 -17.38 15.49 2.62
N LYS A 155 -18.61 16.02 2.48
CA LYS A 155 -19.28 16.10 1.18
C LYS A 155 -18.42 16.88 0.19
N GLY A 156 -17.82 18.01 0.58
CA GLY A 156 -16.91 18.78 -0.30
C GLY A 156 -15.66 18.03 -0.78
N ALA A 157 -15.11 17.10 0.01
CA ALA A 157 -13.97 16.28 -0.39
C ALA A 157 -14.37 15.07 -1.29
N LEU A 158 -15.59 14.57 -1.11
CA LEU A 158 -16.15 13.47 -1.91
C LEU A 158 -16.83 13.94 -3.21
N ILE A 159 -17.28 15.20 -3.24
CA ILE A 159 -17.98 15.86 -4.33
C ILE A 159 -17.06 16.95 -4.91
N PRO A 160 -16.44 16.78 -6.10
CA PRO A 160 -15.82 17.92 -6.76
C PRO A 160 -16.95 18.86 -7.20
N ASN A 161 -17.08 20.03 -6.55
CA ASN A 161 -18.05 21.05 -6.91
C ASN A 161 -17.76 21.58 -8.33
N THR A 162 -18.41 21.02 -9.36
CA THR A 162 -18.47 21.58 -10.72
C THR A 162 -19.53 22.66 -10.81
N LYS A 163 -19.41 23.72 -10.00
CA LYS A 163 -20.08 25.01 -10.27
C LYS A 163 -19.17 26.15 -9.85
N ARG A 164 -18.21 26.51 -10.72
CA ARG A 164 -17.74 27.90 -10.77
C ARG A 164 -18.84 28.70 -11.46
N GLN A 165 -19.75 29.25 -10.67
CA GLN A 165 -20.62 30.32 -11.13
C GLN A 165 -19.70 31.53 -11.39
N ARG A 166 -19.35 31.74 -12.66
CA ARG A 166 -18.73 32.99 -13.10
C ARG A 166 -19.81 34.06 -12.95
N PHE A 167 -19.68 34.89 -11.93
CA PHE A 167 -20.41 36.14 -11.89
C PHE A 167 -19.82 37.04 -12.99
N THR A 168 -20.54 37.15 -14.11
CA THR A 168 -20.41 38.30 -15.01
C THR A 168 -21.06 39.49 -14.31
N LYS A 169 -20.27 40.49 -13.94
CA LYS A 169 -20.79 41.84 -13.71
C LYS A 169 -20.58 42.65 -15.00
N LEU A 170 -21.68 43.27 -15.43
CA LEU A 170 -21.76 44.35 -16.41
C LEU A 170 -20.86 45.51 -16.00
#